data_AF-A0A7W0VUF4-F1
#
_entry.id   AF-A0A7W0VUF4-F1
#
_cell.length_a   1.000
_cell.length_b   1.000
_cell.length_c   1.000
_cell.angle_alpha   90.00
_cell.angle_beta   90.00
_cell.angle_gamma   90.00
#
_symmetry.space_group_name_H-M   'P 1'
#
loop_
_entity.id
_entity.type
_entity.pdbx_description
1 polymer ?
#
loop_
_entity_poly.entity_id
_entity_poly.type
_entity_poly.pdbx_seq_one_letter_code
_entity_poly.pdbx_strand_id
1 'polypeptide(L)'
;MPGAHRDYTRMVTGSFPLDGIGYHLYVAQGSESPLSELRAQILANLADVHSVVTAHEGASSSKQLWVSEYGFQASAVGPAGQAERMAAAFDAMAEAGTVAIALYFNLRDFPGSTWGIIDDTGATRPGVQQLASISAAHRPALGAQALAAFTAPLTAGELGTVTVTLENRGASTWTDEVRLAAAPGCPDARAANAIAWEPANGYANGITDARVFLAAPVPPGGSVTLEVPVRAPSEPGSYTFAARLVREGVSWFGATATANVVVTAKPGSGEDPAGSEQDPDSERSGCTAATGGGIPLALALLLRRRRHSCGMEAVQQRDSDRM
;
A
#
# COMPACT_ATOMS: atom_id res chain seq x y z
N MET A 1 41.50 13.50 -18.30
CA MET A 1 40.41 12.51 -18.28
C MET A 1 39.90 12.37 -16.85
N PRO A 2 39.00 13.23 -16.36
CA PRO A 2 38.49 13.09 -15.00
C PRO A 2 37.37 12.04 -14.96
N GLY A 3 37.70 10.89 -14.37
CA GLY A 3 36.85 10.02 -13.55
C GLY A 3 35.42 9.74 -14.04
N ALA A 4 35.26 8.65 -14.78
CA ALA A 4 33.98 7.95 -14.88
C ALA A 4 33.57 7.45 -13.47
N HIS A 5 32.94 8.32 -12.67
CA HIS A 5 32.10 7.87 -11.57
C HIS A 5 30.95 7.10 -12.20
N ARG A 6 31.12 5.78 -12.19
CA ARG A 6 30.14 4.81 -12.64
C ARG A 6 28.86 5.05 -11.86
N ASP A 7 27.85 5.56 -12.55
CA ASP A 7 26.46 5.59 -12.09
C ASP A 7 26.00 4.15 -11.88
N TYR A 8 26.30 3.60 -10.69
CA TYR A 8 26.04 2.19 -10.35
C TYR A 8 24.57 1.86 -10.53
N THR A 9 23.67 2.76 -10.15
CA THR A 9 22.23 2.59 -10.31
C THR A 9 21.87 2.42 -11.78
N ARG A 10 22.25 3.36 -12.65
CA ARG A 10 22.00 3.23 -14.09
C ARG A 10 22.66 1.99 -14.69
N MET A 11 23.91 1.69 -14.31
CA MET A 11 24.67 0.58 -14.88
C MET A 11 24.13 -0.79 -14.46
N VAL A 12 23.65 -0.93 -13.23
CA VAL A 12 23.25 -2.23 -12.66
C VAL A 12 21.75 -2.46 -12.76
N THR A 13 20.93 -1.42 -12.62
CA THR A 13 19.46 -1.55 -12.64
C THR A 13 18.83 -1.05 -13.94
N GLY A 14 19.56 -0.30 -14.76
CA GLY A 14 19.00 0.39 -15.92
C GLY A 14 18.06 1.54 -15.55
N SER A 15 17.88 1.83 -14.26
CA SER A 15 16.92 2.82 -13.77
C SER A 15 17.52 4.23 -13.91
N PHE A 16 17.13 4.90 -15.00
CA PHE A 16 17.46 6.28 -15.26
C PHE A 16 16.48 6.87 -16.29
N PRO A 17 16.09 8.17 -16.20
CA PRO A 17 16.36 9.08 -15.09
C PRO A 17 15.68 8.62 -13.79
N LEU A 18 16.21 9.03 -12.64
CA LEU A 18 15.57 8.78 -11.34
C LEU A 18 14.43 9.78 -11.12
N ASP A 19 13.33 9.34 -10.51
CA ASP A 19 12.19 10.21 -10.18
C ASP A 19 12.43 11.11 -8.95
N GLY A 20 13.39 10.75 -8.09
CA GLY A 20 13.67 11.44 -6.84
C GLY A 20 15.01 11.03 -6.22
N ILE A 21 15.35 11.68 -5.10
CA ILE A 21 16.55 11.37 -4.31
C ILE A 21 16.14 10.99 -2.90
N GLY A 22 16.51 9.79 -2.45
CA GLY A 22 16.39 9.38 -1.05
C GLY A 22 17.46 10.04 -0.18
N TYR A 23 17.08 10.60 0.97
CA TYR A 23 18.00 11.30 1.86
C TYR A 23 17.72 11.03 3.34
N HIS A 24 18.75 10.58 4.07
CA HIS A 24 18.73 10.51 5.54
C HIS A 24 19.25 11.82 6.09
N LEU A 25 18.40 12.61 6.74
CA LEU A 25 18.70 13.97 7.16
C LEU A 25 18.74 14.06 8.69
N TYR A 26 19.96 14.02 9.24
CA TYR A 26 20.22 14.20 10.66
C TYR A 26 21.08 15.43 10.90
N VAL A 27 20.59 16.32 11.76
CA VAL A 27 21.26 17.57 12.14
C VAL A 27 21.05 17.84 13.63
N ALA A 28 21.89 18.70 14.25
CA ALA A 28 21.67 19.25 15.59
C ALA A 28 21.07 18.28 16.63
N GLN A 29 21.74 17.14 16.86
CA GLN A 29 21.19 16.01 17.65
C GLN A 29 21.25 16.20 19.18
N GLY A 30 21.88 17.27 19.68
CA GLY A 30 22.02 17.56 21.11
C GLY A 30 20.94 18.51 21.66
N SER A 31 20.71 18.48 22.97
CA SER A 31 19.77 19.37 23.69
C SER A 31 20.13 20.84 23.58
N GLU A 32 21.44 21.14 23.50
CA GLU A 32 21.98 22.52 23.52
C GLU A 32 21.76 23.28 22.21
N SER A 33 21.57 22.58 21.09
CA SER A 33 21.30 23.24 19.80
C SER A 33 19.89 23.84 19.81
N PRO A 34 19.74 25.17 19.63
CA PRO A 34 18.42 25.78 19.54
C PRO A 34 17.68 25.30 18.28
N LEU A 35 16.35 25.32 18.33
CA LEU A 35 15.52 24.89 17.20
C LEU A 35 15.79 25.70 15.92
N SER A 36 16.20 26.97 16.04
CA SER A 36 16.58 27.81 14.91
C SER A 36 17.81 27.30 14.17
N GLU A 37 18.81 26.79 14.88
CA GLU A 37 20.00 26.18 14.28
C GLU A 37 19.65 24.89 13.54
N LEU A 38 18.84 24.03 14.17
CA LEU A 38 18.33 22.80 13.56
C LEU A 38 17.58 23.08 12.26
N ARG A 39 16.68 24.07 12.24
CA ARG A 39 15.94 24.46 11.03
C ARG A 39 16.87 24.97 9.95
N ALA A 40 17.83 25.84 10.30
CA ALA A 40 18.80 26.39 9.36
C ALA A 40 19.66 25.29 8.71
N GLN A 41 20.11 24.30 9.49
CA GLN A 41 20.88 23.16 8.97
C GLN A 41 20.05 22.27 8.03
N ILE A 42 18.77 22.03 8.33
CA ILE A 42 17.86 21.30 7.43
C ILE A 42 17.71 22.03 6.10
N LEU A 43 17.37 23.32 6.14
CA LEU A 43 17.17 24.12 4.93
C LEU A 43 18.45 24.19 4.08
N ALA A 44 19.61 24.40 4.70
CA ALA A 44 20.90 24.44 4.02
C ALA A 44 21.21 23.11 3.32
N ASN A 45 21.09 21.98 4.02
CA ASN A 45 21.36 20.66 3.44
C ASN A 45 20.41 20.33 2.28
N LEU A 46 19.12 20.65 2.39
CA LEU A 46 18.14 20.45 1.31
C LEU A 46 18.47 21.32 0.09
N ALA A 47 18.83 22.59 0.32
CA ALA A 47 19.23 23.52 -0.74
C ALA A 47 20.50 23.03 -1.46
N ASP A 48 21.49 22.52 -0.72
CA ASP A 48 22.73 21.99 -1.30
C ASP A 48 22.44 20.80 -2.22
N VAL A 49 21.66 19.81 -1.77
CA VAL A 49 21.29 18.66 -2.61
C VAL A 49 20.49 19.10 -3.84
N HIS A 50 19.53 20.00 -3.67
CA HIS A 50 18.73 20.51 -4.78
C HIS A 50 19.55 21.35 -5.78
N SER A 51 20.59 22.06 -5.30
CA SER A 51 21.51 22.82 -6.16
C SER A 51 22.29 21.89 -7.10
N VAL A 52 22.69 20.71 -6.63
CA VAL A 52 23.35 19.69 -7.46
C VAL A 52 22.38 19.17 -8.52
N VAL A 53 21.13 18.88 -8.14
CA VAL A 53 20.08 18.45 -9.10
C VAL A 53 19.90 19.49 -10.20
N THR A 54 19.67 20.74 -9.82
CA THR A 54 19.41 21.82 -10.79
C THR A 54 20.64 22.18 -11.63
N ALA A 55 21.85 22.02 -11.11
CA ALA A 55 23.09 22.19 -11.88
C ALA A 55 23.25 21.13 -12.99
N HIS A 56 22.75 19.91 -12.77
CA HIS A 56 22.87 18.81 -13.73
C HIS A 56 21.64 18.59 -14.62
N GLU A 57 20.44 18.87 -14.12
CA GLU A 57 19.18 18.64 -14.83
C GLU A 57 18.49 19.93 -15.30
N GLY A 58 19.03 21.09 -14.89
CA GLY A 58 18.48 22.41 -15.18
C GLY A 58 17.57 22.92 -14.06
N ALA A 59 17.42 24.25 -14.01
CA ALA A 59 16.63 24.95 -13.00
C ALA A 59 15.12 24.61 -13.04
N SER A 60 14.63 24.02 -14.13
CA SER A 60 13.25 23.57 -14.29
C SER A 60 13.02 22.13 -13.83
N SER A 61 14.03 21.44 -13.26
CA SER A 61 13.84 20.07 -12.76
C SER A 61 12.75 20.05 -11.69
N SER A 62 11.76 19.17 -11.87
CA SER A 62 10.69 18.92 -10.90
C SER A 62 11.06 17.82 -9.89
N LYS A 63 12.32 17.37 -9.88
CA LYS A 63 12.77 16.27 -9.04
C LYS A 63 12.73 16.66 -7.58
N GLN A 64 12.00 15.87 -6.80
CA GLN A 64 11.84 16.11 -5.36
C GLN A 64 12.78 15.22 -4.53
N LEU A 65 13.03 15.68 -3.31
CA LEU A 65 13.76 14.95 -2.29
C LEU A 65 12.79 14.11 -1.46
N TRP A 66 13.18 12.86 -1.23
CA TRP A 66 12.47 11.91 -0.39
C TRP A 66 13.31 11.76 0.88
N VAL A 67 12.99 12.56 1.91
CA VAL A 67 13.65 12.44 3.20
C VAL A 67 13.17 11.13 3.84
N SER A 68 13.92 10.07 3.56
CA SER A 68 13.59 8.71 3.93
C SER A 68 13.83 8.44 5.41
N GLU A 69 14.53 9.35 6.10
CA GLU A 69 14.78 9.25 7.52
C GLU A 69 15.16 10.62 8.12
N TYR A 70 14.51 10.99 9.23
CA TYR A 70 14.96 12.04 10.15
C TYR A 70 14.46 11.70 11.56
N GLY A 71 15.17 12.09 12.62
CA GLY A 71 14.76 11.74 13.98
C GLY A 71 15.70 12.25 15.05
N PHE A 72 15.31 12.01 16.32
CA PHE A 72 16.06 12.42 17.49
C PHE A 72 15.90 11.38 18.61
N GLN A 73 16.98 11.10 19.34
CA GLN A 73 16.93 10.22 20.52
C GLN A 73 16.41 10.96 21.75
N ALA A 74 15.42 10.39 22.44
CA ALA A 74 14.91 10.95 23.69
C ALA A 74 15.98 11.00 24.80
N SER A 75 17.00 10.13 24.76
CA SER A 75 18.15 10.18 25.67
C SER A 75 19.06 11.39 25.44
N ALA A 76 19.07 11.96 24.23
CA ALA A 76 19.91 13.10 23.86
C ALA A 76 19.22 14.44 24.07
N VAL A 77 17.90 14.51 23.83
CA VAL A 77 17.13 15.77 23.82
C VAL A 77 15.95 15.79 24.80
N GLY A 78 15.72 14.71 25.53
CA GLY A 78 14.54 14.52 26.38
C GLY A 78 13.27 14.19 25.56
N PRO A 79 12.23 13.57 26.16
CA PRO A 79 10.99 13.25 25.44
C PRO A 79 10.24 14.47 24.88
N ALA A 80 10.27 15.60 25.59
CA ALA A 80 9.67 16.85 25.11
C ALA A 80 10.50 17.47 23.98
N GLY A 81 11.83 17.55 24.14
CA GLY A 81 12.71 18.06 23.11
C GLY A 81 12.72 17.21 21.83
N GLN A 82 12.47 15.90 21.94
CA GLN A 82 12.25 15.00 20.80
C GLN A 82 11.02 15.44 19.98
N ALA A 83 9.90 15.74 20.65
CA ALA A 83 8.68 16.21 20.00
C ALA A 83 8.88 17.61 19.36
N GLU A 84 9.48 18.56 20.09
CA GLU A 84 9.74 19.90 19.56
C GLU A 84 10.63 19.88 18.31
N ARG A 85 11.67 19.04 18.32
CA ARG A 85 12.59 18.89 17.18
C ARG A 85 11.95 18.15 16.01
N MET A 86 11.08 17.16 16.26
CA MET A 86 10.26 16.55 15.22
C MET A 86 9.47 17.61 14.46
N ALA A 87 8.76 18.48 15.18
CA ALA A 87 7.95 19.54 14.58
C ALA A 87 8.80 20.55 13.81
N ALA A 88 9.85 21.07 14.45
CA ALA A 88 10.73 22.05 13.83
C ALA A 88 11.40 21.50 12.56
N ALA A 89 11.81 20.23 12.56
CA ALA A 89 12.37 19.57 11.39
C ALA A 89 11.35 19.41 10.27
N PHE A 90 10.14 18.95 10.60
CA PHE A 90 9.07 18.80 9.62
C PHE A 90 8.70 20.14 8.97
N ASP A 91 8.53 21.18 9.78
CA ASP A 91 8.21 22.52 9.29
C ASP A 91 9.28 23.06 8.34
N ALA A 92 10.57 22.85 8.65
CA ALA A 92 11.66 23.26 7.78
C ALA A 92 11.68 22.49 6.45
N MET A 93 11.39 21.19 6.47
CA MET A 93 11.26 20.38 5.25
C MET A 93 10.06 20.81 4.40
N ALA A 94 8.92 21.12 5.03
CA ALA A 94 7.75 21.64 4.35
C ALA A 94 8.00 23.04 3.76
N GLU A 95 8.69 23.92 4.51
CA GLU A 95 9.10 25.27 4.08
C GLU A 95 10.02 25.22 2.85
N ALA A 96 10.92 24.23 2.77
CA ALA A 96 11.84 24.09 1.64
C ALA A 96 11.13 23.88 0.29
N GLY A 97 9.91 23.32 0.29
CA GLY A 97 9.10 23.11 -0.94
C GLY A 97 9.64 22.05 -1.91
N THR A 98 10.86 21.53 -1.69
CA THR A 98 11.52 20.52 -2.53
C THR A 98 11.39 19.09 -1.99
N VAL A 99 10.77 18.91 -0.81
CA VAL A 99 10.61 17.61 -0.15
C VAL A 99 9.24 17.00 -0.48
N ALA A 100 9.23 15.82 -1.11
CA ALA A 100 8.02 15.05 -1.41
C ALA A 100 7.48 14.32 -0.18
N ILE A 101 8.38 13.73 0.60
CA ILE A 101 8.06 12.87 1.75
C ILE A 101 9.12 13.09 2.84
N ALA A 102 8.68 13.12 4.10
CA ALA A 102 9.54 13.08 5.27
C ALA A 102 9.11 11.96 6.22
N LEU A 103 9.99 10.97 6.42
CA LEU A 103 9.72 9.80 7.27
C LEU A 103 10.44 9.94 8.63
N TYR A 104 9.65 10.00 9.70
CA TYR A 104 10.20 10.10 11.05
C TYR A 104 10.74 8.74 11.53
N PHE A 105 11.99 8.73 11.99
CA PHE A 105 12.65 7.61 12.62
C PHE A 105 12.68 7.79 14.15
N ASN A 106 11.99 6.96 14.92
CA ASN A 106 11.07 5.90 14.49
C ASN A 106 9.84 5.84 15.39
N LEU A 107 8.93 4.89 15.11
CA LEU A 107 7.72 4.76 15.89
C LEU A 107 7.96 4.07 17.24
N ARG A 108 8.74 2.98 17.28
CA ARG A 108 9.00 2.20 18.49
C ARG A 108 10.48 1.93 18.69
N ASP A 109 10.96 2.12 19.91
CA ASP A 109 12.32 1.78 20.29
C ASP A 109 12.69 0.34 19.93
N PHE A 110 13.91 0.17 19.45
CA PHE A 110 14.60 -1.10 19.40
C PHE A 110 15.56 -1.22 20.60
N PRO A 111 15.97 -2.45 20.99
CA PRO A 111 16.77 -2.66 22.18
C PRO A 111 18.00 -1.75 22.27
N GLY A 112 18.16 -1.07 23.40
CA GLY A 112 19.30 -0.17 23.67
C GLY A 112 19.21 1.21 22.99
N SER A 113 18.05 1.62 22.51
CA SER A 113 17.85 2.92 21.85
C SER A 113 16.66 3.69 22.39
N THR A 114 16.58 4.98 22.08
CA THR A 114 15.45 5.85 22.44
C THR A 114 14.94 6.69 21.26
N TRP A 115 15.02 6.15 20.04
CA TRP A 115 14.57 6.81 18.80
C TRP A 115 13.05 6.86 18.63
N GLY A 116 12.36 5.92 19.25
CA GLY A 116 10.92 5.78 19.19
C GLY A 116 10.20 6.97 19.78
N ILE A 117 9.01 7.24 19.27
CA ILE A 117 8.00 7.99 20.01
C ILE A 117 7.14 7.06 20.89
N ILE A 118 7.37 5.76 20.80
CA ILE A 118 6.86 4.71 21.68
C ILE A 118 8.08 3.96 22.21
N ASP A 119 8.16 3.72 23.50
CA ASP A 119 9.27 2.98 24.07
C ASP A 119 9.16 1.46 23.83
N ASP A 120 10.15 0.71 24.29
CA ASP A 120 10.22 -0.74 24.12
C ASP A 120 9.11 -1.47 24.90
N THR A 121 8.57 -0.87 25.97
CA THR A 121 7.41 -1.39 26.72
C THR A 121 6.07 -1.11 26.04
N GLY A 122 6.04 -0.16 25.09
CA GLY A 122 4.82 0.30 24.42
C GLY A 122 4.25 1.60 24.98
N ALA A 123 4.92 2.25 25.93
CA ALA A 123 4.46 3.52 26.47
C ALA A 123 4.74 4.67 25.48
N THR A 124 3.77 5.56 25.32
CA THR A 124 3.87 6.68 24.37
C THR A 124 4.64 7.86 24.96
N ARG A 125 5.48 8.48 24.13
CA ARG A 125 6.15 9.77 24.38
C ARG A 125 5.35 10.92 23.75
N PRO A 126 5.62 12.19 24.13
CA PRO A 126 4.96 13.37 23.54
C PRO A 126 5.01 13.42 22.00
N GLY A 127 6.04 12.81 21.40
CA GLY A 127 6.18 12.71 19.94
C GLY A 127 4.99 12.05 19.24
N VAL A 128 4.22 11.17 19.90
CA VAL A 128 2.98 10.59 19.32
C VAL A 128 1.94 11.68 19.07
N GLN A 129 1.70 12.54 20.05
CA GLN A 129 0.74 13.64 19.92
C GLN A 129 1.24 14.70 18.93
N GLN A 130 2.56 14.95 18.92
CA GLN A 130 3.16 15.87 17.97
C GLN A 130 3.02 15.37 16.52
N LEU A 131 3.33 14.09 16.26
CA LEU A 131 3.18 13.50 14.94
C LEU A 131 1.73 13.55 14.46
N ALA A 132 0.76 13.30 15.35
CA ALA A 132 -0.66 13.43 15.03
C ALA A 132 -1.04 14.88 14.67
N SER A 133 -0.48 15.87 15.39
CA SER A 133 -0.72 17.29 15.13
C SER A 133 -0.14 17.73 13.78
N ILE A 134 1.11 17.33 13.48
CA ILE A 134 1.75 17.55 12.17
C ILE A 134 0.91 16.91 11.07
N SER A 135 0.51 15.65 11.23
CA SER A 135 -0.31 14.93 10.25
C SER A 135 -1.66 15.62 10.00
N ALA A 136 -2.25 16.24 11.03
CA ALA A 136 -3.49 16.99 10.89
C ALA A 136 -3.31 18.33 10.18
N ALA A 137 -2.21 19.04 10.44
CA ALA A 137 -1.89 20.32 9.82
C ALA A 137 -1.50 20.20 8.34
N HIS A 138 -0.91 19.06 7.95
CA HIS A 138 -0.40 18.80 6.60
C HIS A 138 -1.18 17.71 5.85
N ARG A 139 -2.49 17.58 6.10
CA ARG A 139 -3.32 16.60 5.38
C ARG A 139 -3.28 16.88 3.88
N PRO A 140 -3.16 15.85 3.02
CA PRO A 140 -3.36 16.03 1.60
C PRO A 140 -4.78 16.50 1.31
N ALA A 141 -5.00 17.17 0.16
CA ALA A 141 -6.35 17.57 -0.24
C ALA A 141 -7.32 16.38 -0.23
N LEU A 142 -6.89 15.25 -0.82
CA LEU A 142 -7.60 13.98 -0.80
C LEU A 142 -6.80 12.95 0.00
N GLY A 143 -7.44 12.30 0.97
CA GLY A 143 -6.84 11.24 1.76
C GLY A 143 -7.92 10.36 2.37
N ALA A 144 -7.70 9.05 2.40
CA ALA A 144 -8.69 8.11 2.93
C ALA A 144 -8.04 6.98 3.71
N GLN A 145 -8.70 6.58 4.79
CA GLN A 145 -8.39 5.36 5.52
C GLN A 145 -9.53 4.35 5.31
N ALA A 146 -9.19 3.10 5.00
CA ALA A 146 -10.13 2.00 5.09
C ALA A 146 -10.25 1.58 6.56
N LEU A 147 -11.44 1.74 7.15
CA LEU A 147 -11.73 1.33 8.51
C LEU A 147 -12.15 -0.14 8.58
N ALA A 148 -12.94 -0.60 7.60
CA ALA A 148 -13.39 -1.98 7.51
C ALA A 148 -13.74 -2.35 6.06
N ALA A 149 -13.55 -3.62 5.72
CA ALA A 149 -14.11 -4.24 4.53
C ALA A 149 -14.41 -5.71 4.85
N PHE A 150 -15.67 -6.14 4.74
CA PHE A 150 -16.07 -7.50 5.11
C PHE A 150 -17.30 -7.99 4.33
N THR A 151 -17.48 -9.30 4.31
CA THR A 151 -18.64 -10.01 3.77
C THR A 151 -18.82 -11.32 4.53
N ALA A 152 -20.03 -11.86 4.56
CA ALA A 152 -20.25 -13.26 4.92
C ALA A 152 -19.72 -14.18 3.79
N PRO A 153 -19.42 -15.46 4.08
CA PRO A 153 -19.18 -16.45 3.04
C PRO A 153 -20.37 -16.54 2.08
N LEU A 154 -20.09 -16.75 0.80
CA LEU A 154 -21.08 -16.89 -0.25
C LEU A 154 -21.07 -18.32 -0.79
N THR A 155 -22.20 -18.74 -1.33
CA THR A 155 -22.28 -19.97 -2.12
C THR A 155 -21.88 -19.68 -3.56
N ALA A 156 -21.33 -20.66 -4.27
CA ALA A 156 -20.97 -20.52 -5.68
C ALA A 156 -22.12 -19.94 -6.52
N GLY A 157 -21.85 -18.86 -7.27
CA GLY A 157 -22.83 -18.15 -8.10
C GLY A 157 -23.81 -17.22 -7.34
N GLU A 158 -23.76 -17.18 -6.02
CA GLU A 158 -24.63 -16.34 -5.18
C GLU A 158 -24.36 -14.84 -5.39
N LEU A 159 -25.40 -14.02 -5.31
CA LEU A 159 -25.29 -12.58 -5.19
C LEU A 159 -25.11 -12.23 -3.71
N GLY A 160 -23.98 -11.59 -3.38
CA GLY A 160 -23.67 -11.14 -2.04
C GLY A 160 -23.36 -9.64 -1.98
N THR A 161 -22.99 -9.16 -0.80
CA THR A 161 -22.62 -7.77 -0.57
C THR A 161 -21.34 -7.69 0.25
N VAL A 162 -20.37 -6.93 -0.23
CA VAL A 162 -19.21 -6.50 0.56
C VAL A 162 -19.50 -5.13 1.14
N THR A 163 -19.42 -4.99 2.46
CA THR A 163 -19.57 -3.72 3.16
C THR A 163 -18.20 -3.09 3.36
N VAL A 164 -18.02 -1.85 2.90
CA VAL A 164 -16.76 -1.10 2.97
C VAL A 164 -16.99 0.20 3.74
N THR A 165 -16.24 0.41 4.82
CA THR A 165 -16.27 1.66 5.61
C THR A 165 -14.96 2.42 5.43
N LEU A 166 -15.07 3.69 5.04
CA LEU A 166 -13.96 4.59 4.73
C LEU A 166 -14.09 5.89 5.53
N GLU A 167 -12.96 6.42 5.98
CA GLU A 167 -12.88 7.72 6.66
C GLU A 167 -12.11 8.73 5.80
N ASN A 168 -12.63 9.96 5.71
CA ASN A 168 -11.95 11.07 5.08
C ASN A 168 -10.84 11.61 5.97
N ARG A 169 -9.60 11.31 5.57
CA ARG A 169 -8.36 11.78 6.20
C ARG A 169 -7.70 12.92 5.42
N GLY A 170 -8.35 13.44 4.39
CA GLY A 170 -7.91 14.60 3.63
C GLY A 170 -8.38 15.92 4.25
N ALA A 171 -7.97 17.02 3.62
CA ALA A 171 -8.40 18.37 3.97
C ALA A 171 -9.66 18.81 3.21
N SER A 172 -10.01 18.16 2.10
CA SER A 172 -11.19 18.47 1.27
C SER A 172 -12.35 17.52 1.55
N THR A 173 -13.58 18.04 1.47
CA THR A 173 -14.80 17.22 1.43
C THR A 173 -14.80 16.37 0.17
N TRP A 174 -15.15 15.09 0.27
CA TRP A 174 -15.42 14.26 -0.90
C TRP A 174 -16.81 14.57 -1.44
N THR A 175 -16.92 14.91 -2.71
CA THR A 175 -18.18 15.20 -3.40
C THR A 175 -18.43 14.18 -4.52
N ASP A 176 -19.29 14.51 -5.47
CA ASP A 176 -19.82 13.60 -6.51
C ASP A 176 -18.77 13.09 -7.52
N GLU A 177 -17.62 13.75 -7.62
CA GLU A 177 -16.48 13.30 -8.41
C GLU A 177 -15.68 12.15 -7.75
N VAL A 178 -15.91 11.89 -6.47
CA VAL A 178 -15.26 10.80 -5.73
C VAL A 178 -16.13 9.55 -5.78
N ARG A 179 -15.51 8.42 -6.11
CA ARG A 179 -16.18 7.11 -6.20
C ARG A 179 -15.36 6.03 -5.52
N LEU A 180 -16.03 5.04 -4.95
CA LEU A 180 -15.39 3.78 -4.61
C LEU A 180 -15.28 2.94 -5.88
N ALA A 181 -14.08 2.48 -6.18
CA ALA A 181 -13.77 1.82 -7.44
C ALA A 181 -13.14 0.45 -7.22
N ALA A 182 -13.49 -0.51 -8.08
CA ALA A 182 -12.81 -1.79 -8.14
C ALA A 182 -11.33 -1.56 -8.45
N ALA A 183 -10.46 -2.00 -7.55
CA ALA A 183 -9.05 -1.67 -7.62
C ALA A 183 -8.36 -2.44 -8.78
N PRO A 184 -7.65 -1.77 -9.71
CA PRO A 184 -7.03 -2.43 -10.86
C PRO A 184 -5.71 -3.15 -10.51
N GLY A 185 -5.18 -2.94 -9.30
CA GLY A 185 -3.85 -3.38 -8.91
C GLY A 185 -2.77 -2.35 -9.24
N CYS A 186 -1.52 -2.78 -9.22
CA CYS A 186 -0.38 -1.88 -9.38
C CYS A 186 -0.38 -1.20 -10.77
N PRO A 187 0.05 0.07 -10.86
CA PRO A 187 0.55 0.93 -9.77
C PRO A 187 -0.54 1.63 -8.95
N ASP A 188 -1.79 1.60 -9.42
CA ASP A 188 -2.89 2.39 -8.89
C ASP A 188 -3.52 1.85 -7.61
N ALA A 189 -3.25 0.61 -7.23
CA ALA A 189 -3.71 0.03 -5.98
C ALA A 189 -2.77 -1.10 -5.53
N ARG A 190 -2.66 -1.29 -4.20
CA ARG A 190 -1.81 -2.34 -3.63
C ARG A 190 -2.28 -3.77 -3.99
N ALA A 191 -3.56 -3.92 -4.27
CA ALA A 191 -4.18 -5.19 -4.65
C ALA A 191 -5.13 -4.97 -5.83
N ALA A 192 -5.24 -5.98 -6.69
CA ALA A 192 -6.24 -6.03 -7.76
C ALA A 192 -7.50 -6.74 -7.24
N ASN A 193 -8.66 -6.26 -7.67
CA ASN A 193 -9.92 -6.91 -7.38
C ASN A 193 -10.06 -8.20 -8.21
N ALA A 194 -10.55 -9.26 -7.57
CA ALA A 194 -10.68 -10.59 -8.16
C ALA A 194 -12.10 -11.15 -8.03
N ILE A 195 -13.11 -10.31 -7.78
CA ILE A 195 -14.51 -10.69 -7.73
C ILE A 195 -15.40 -9.75 -8.55
N ALA A 196 -16.34 -10.29 -9.32
CA ALA A 196 -17.25 -9.47 -10.12
C ALA A 196 -18.13 -8.60 -9.22
N TRP A 197 -18.14 -7.29 -9.46
CA TRP A 197 -19.10 -6.39 -8.84
C TRP A 197 -20.39 -6.41 -9.66
N GLU A 198 -21.50 -6.14 -9.00
CA GLU A 198 -22.80 -5.93 -9.62
C GLU A 198 -23.19 -4.45 -9.45
N PRO A 199 -23.94 -3.86 -10.41
CA PRO A 199 -24.29 -2.45 -10.34
C PRO A 199 -25.05 -2.09 -9.05
N ALA A 200 -24.50 -1.14 -8.29
CA ALA A 200 -25.19 -0.47 -7.19
C ALA A 200 -25.85 0.83 -7.69
N ASN A 201 -25.61 1.95 -7.00
CA ASN A 201 -25.93 3.31 -7.48
C ASN A 201 -24.91 3.86 -8.51
N GLY A 202 -23.97 3.02 -8.97
CA GLY A 202 -22.96 3.35 -9.97
C GLY A 202 -23.04 2.40 -11.17
N TYR A 203 -21.91 1.82 -11.56
CA TYR A 203 -21.84 0.91 -12.72
C TYR A 203 -20.86 -0.24 -12.48
N ALA A 204 -20.99 -1.32 -13.26
CA ALA A 204 -20.06 -2.43 -13.28
C ALA A 204 -19.90 -2.96 -14.72
N ASN A 205 -18.76 -2.67 -15.35
CA ASN A 205 -18.43 -3.11 -16.71
C ASN A 205 -17.43 -4.26 -16.72
N GLY A 206 -16.73 -4.49 -15.60
CA GLY A 206 -15.76 -5.55 -15.45
C GLY A 206 -15.19 -5.64 -14.05
N ILE A 207 -14.33 -6.64 -13.82
CA ILE A 207 -13.78 -6.95 -12.50
C ILE A 207 -12.86 -5.84 -11.94
N THR A 208 -12.29 -5.01 -12.81
CA THR A 208 -11.48 -3.83 -12.44
C THR A 208 -12.06 -2.52 -12.95
N ASP A 209 -13.23 -2.55 -13.60
CA ASP A 209 -13.98 -1.37 -14.05
C ASP A 209 -15.40 -1.39 -13.50
N ALA A 210 -15.51 -1.05 -12.22
CA ALA A 210 -16.77 -0.87 -11.53
C ALA A 210 -16.67 0.27 -10.52
N ARG A 211 -17.78 0.97 -10.27
CA ARG A 211 -17.89 2.12 -9.37
C ARG A 211 -19.14 2.04 -8.52
N VAL A 212 -19.00 2.45 -7.26
CA VAL A 212 -20.10 2.81 -6.36
C VAL A 212 -19.98 4.30 -6.07
N PHE A 213 -21.07 5.03 -6.26
CA PHE A 213 -21.09 6.48 -6.07
C PHE A 213 -21.36 6.83 -4.60
N LEU A 214 -20.83 7.95 -4.13
CA LEU A 214 -21.15 8.45 -2.79
C LEU A 214 -22.60 8.95 -2.78
N ALA A 215 -23.36 8.58 -1.75
CA ALA A 215 -24.76 9.03 -1.60
C ALA A 215 -24.87 10.49 -1.12
N ALA A 216 -23.84 10.99 -0.44
CA ALA A 216 -23.75 12.34 0.08
C ALA A 216 -22.28 12.75 0.24
N PRO A 217 -21.99 14.07 0.33
CA PRO A 217 -20.63 14.53 0.58
C PRO A 217 -20.06 14.03 1.91
N VAL A 218 -18.76 13.73 1.95
CA VAL A 218 -18.06 13.26 3.16
C VAL A 218 -17.03 14.31 3.58
N PRO A 219 -17.30 15.12 4.62
CA PRO A 219 -16.39 16.16 5.07
C PRO A 219 -15.11 15.58 5.69
N PRO A 220 -14.03 16.36 5.86
CA PRO A 220 -12.85 15.94 6.61
C PRO A 220 -13.20 15.36 8.00
N GLY A 221 -12.66 14.19 8.33
CA GLY A 221 -12.98 13.43 9.54
C GLY A 221 -14.32 12.68 9.49
N GLY A 222 -15.13 12.89 8.44
CA GLY A 222 -16.35 12.13 8.20
C GLY A 222 -16.05 10.70 7.73
N SER A 223 -17.01 9.79 7.95
CA SER A 223 -16.94 8.41 7.45
C SER A 223 -18.15 8.08 6.59
N VAL A 224 -17.96 7.14 5.68
CA VAL A 224 -19.01 6.59 4.81
C VAL A 224 -18.91 5.08 4.79
N THR A 225 -20.07 4.42 4.83
CA THR A 225 -20.19 2.97 4.60
C THR A 225 -20.89 2.77 3.26
N LEU A 226 -20.26 1.96 2.40
CA LEU A 226 -20.73 1.65 1.07
C LEU A 226 -20.96 0.14 0.97
N GLU A 227 -22.09 -0.22 0.38
CA GLU A 227 -22.42 -1.60 0.05
C GLU A 227 -22.04 -1.85 -1.40
N VAL A 228 -21.23 -2.87 -1.64
CA VAL A 228 -20.77 -3.27 -2.96
C VAL A 228 -21.38 -4.63 -3.27
N PRO A 229 -22.43 -4.69 -4.10
CA PRO A 229 -22.97 -5.94 -4.61
C PRO A 229 -21.89 -6.69 -5.37
N VAL A 230 -21.75 -8.00 -5.12
CA VAL A 230 -20.78 -8.86 -5.78
C VAL A 230 -21.42 -10.18 -6.18
N ARG A 231 -20.96 -10.76 -7.28
CA ARG A 231 -21.33 -12.12 -7.68
C ARG A 231 -20.21 -13.09 -7.35
N ALA A 232 -20.52 -14.09 -6.54
CA ALA A 232 -19.60 -15.18 -6.25
C ALA A 232 -19.29 -15.99 -7.51
N PRO A 233 -18.01 -16.31 -7.79
CA PRO A 233 -17.64 -17.24 -8.84
C PRO A 233 -18.31 -18.61 -8.69
N SER A 234 -18.39 -19.37 -9.78
CA SER A 234 -18.91 -20.74 -9.76
C SER A 234 -17.95 -21.73 -9.11
N GLU A 235 -16.65 -21.42 -9.11
CA GLU A 235 -15.64 -22.22 -8.44
C GLU A 235 -15.57 -21.85 -6.95
N PRO A 236 -15.66 -22.83 -6.04
CA PRO A 236 -15.40 -22.60 -4.63
C PRO A 236 -13.94 -22.18 -4.40
N GLY A 237 -13.71 -21.29 -3.45
CA GLY A 237 -12.38 -20.76 -3.20
C GLY A 237 -12.38 -19.46 -2.42
N SER A 238 -11.24 -18.80 -2.43
CA SER A 238 -10.98 -17.56 -1.71
C SER A 238 -10.64 -16.47 -2.73
N TYR A 239 -11.47 -15.43 -2.81
CA TYR A 239 -11.32 -14.36 -3.80
C TYR A 239 -11.01 -13.04 -3.11
N THR A 240 -10.03 -12.30 -3.63
CA THR A 240 -9.70 -10.98 -3.11
C THR A 240 -10.72 -9.96 -3.60
N PHE A 241 -11.49 -9.39 -2.69
CA PHE A 241 -12.14 -8.12 -2.93
C PHE A 241 -11.13 -7.00 -2.68
N ALA A 242 -10.99 -6.08 -3.64
CA ALA A 242 -10.17 -4.89 -3.46
C ALA A 242 -10.86 -3.65 -4.03
N ALA A 243 -10.94 -2.60 -3.23
CA ALA A 243 -11.53 -1.34 -3.62
C ALA A 243 -10.66 -0.16 -3.19
N ARG A 244 -10.65 0.91 -3.97
CA ARG A 244 -9.93 2.14 -3.64
C ARG A 244 -10.75 3.34 -4.10
N LEU A 245 -10.61 4.47 -3.42
CA LEU A 245 -11.25 5.71 -3.87
C LEU A 245 -10.50 6.26 -5.09
N VAL A 246 -11.27 6.81 -6.02
CA VAL A 246 -10.79 7.54 -7.18
C VAL A 246 -11.51 8.88 -7.26
N ARG A 247 -10.77 9.94 -7.55
CA ARG A 247 -11.35 11.18 -8.07
C ARG A 247 -11.36 11.06 -9.58
N GLU A 248 -12.55 11.02 -10.15
CA GLU A 248 -12.70 10.64 -11.55
C GLU A 248 -12.03 11.62 -12.50
N GLY A 249 -11.36 11.05 -13.52
CA GLY A 249 -10.54 11.80 -14.47
C GLY A 249 -9.25 12.40 -13.87
N VAL A 250 -8.91 12.11 -12.62
CA VAL A 250 -7.76 12.71 -11.92
C VAL A 250 -6.81 11.66 -11.40
N SER A 251 -7.13 10.99 -10.29
CA SER A 251 -6.23 10.01 -9.67
C SER A 251 -6.91 9.14 -8.62
N TRP A 252 -6.31 7.98 -8.39
CA TRP A 252 -6.59 7.13 -7.24
C TRP A 252 -6.00 7.74 -5.97
N PHE A 253 -6.67 7.55 -4.82
CA PHE A 253 -6.17 8.06 -3.54
C PHE A 253 -6.58 7.20 -2.34
N GLY A 254 -5.93 7.45 -1.20
CA GLY A 254 -6.18 6.71 0.05
C GLY A 254 -5.71 5.26 0.04
N ALA A 255 -5.96 4.53 1.12
CA ALA A 255 -5.62 3.11 1.21
C ALA A 255 -6.56 2.23 0.37
N THR A 256 -6.05 1.12 -0.17
CA THR A 256 -6.89 0.06 -0.76
C THR A 256 -7.60 -0.70 0.37
N ALA A 257 -8.92 -0.69 0.36
CA ALA A 257 -9.76 -1.54 1.20
C ALA A 257 -9.77 -2.97 0.62
N THR A 258 -9.54 -3.98 1.46
CA THR A 258 -9.50 -5.38 1.01
C THR A 258 -10.30 -6.28 1.94
N ALA A 259 -11.03 -7.22 1.35
CA ALA A 259 -11.72 -8.30 2.06
C ALA A 259 -11.43 -9.64 1.39
N ASN A 260 -11.51 -10.72 2.17
CA ASN A 260 -11.44 -12.06 1.62
C ASN A 260 -12.86 -12.62 1.45
N VAL A 261 -13.28 -12.83 0.21
CA VAL A 261 -14.58 -13.42 -0.11
C VAL A 261 -14.42 -14.94 -0.20
N VAL A 262 -14.93 -15.64 0.80
CA VAL A 262 -14.93 -17.10 0.83
C VAL A 262 -16.17 -17.62 0.09
N VAL A 263 -15.95 -18.46 -0.91
CA VAL A 263 -16.99 -19.08 -1.74
C VAL A 263 -17.03 -20.58 -1.48
N THR A 264 -18.19 -21.08 -1.08
CA THR A 264 -18.43 -22.51 -0.82
C THR A 264 -19.16 -23.17 -1.98
N ALA A 265 -19.05 -24.49 -2.09
CA ALA A 265 -19.81 -25.25 -3.09
C ALA A 265 -21.32 -25.13 -2.84
N LYS A 266 -22.11 -25.18 -3.93
CA LYS A 266 -23.56 -25.32 -3.80
C LYS A 266 -23.89 -26.63 -3.08
N PRO A 267 -24.77 -26.62 -2.08
CA PRO A 267 -25.30 -27.85 -1.52
C PRO A 267 -25.95 -28.68 -2.63
N GLY A 268 -25.46 -29.91 -2.87
CA GLY A 268 -26.01 -30.85 -3.86
C GLY A 268 -25.22 -31.05 -5.15
N SER A 269 -24.02 -30.46 -5.32
CA SER A 269 -23.13 -30.75 -6.47
C SER A 269 -22.10 -31.85 -6.20
N GLY A 270 -22.38 -32.75 -5.24
CA GLY A 270 -21.60 -33.98 -5.08
C GLY A 270 -21.94 -34.92 -6.22
N GLU A 271 -20.92 -35.46 -6.88
CA GLU A 271 -21.03 -36.49 -7.91
C GLU A 271 -22.06 -37.55 -7.50
N ASP A 272 -23.09 -37.76 -8.30
CA ASP A 272 -23.81 -39.02 -8.29
C ASP A 272 -22.75 -40.10 -8.56
N PRO A 273 -22.53 -41.09 -7.67
CA PRO A 273 -21.75 -42.24 -8.04
C PRO A 273 -22.54 -42.91 -9.16
N ALA A 274 -21.96 -42.95 -10.35
CA ALA A 274 -22.48 -43.72 -11.46
C ALA A 274 -22.92 -45.10 -10.95
N GLY A 275 -24.22 -45.38 -11.03
CA GLY A 275 -24.75 -46.68 -10.69
C GLY A 275 -24.08 -47.72 -11.58
N SER A 276 -23.12 -48.46 -11.02
CA SER A 276 -22.64 -49.68 -11.63
C SER A 276 -23.72 -50.73 -11.46
N GLU A 277 -24.50 -50.97 -12.52
CA GLU A 277 -25.18 -52.25 -12.70
C GLU A 277 -24.10 -53.35 -12.64
N GLN A 278 -24.12 -54.12 -11.55
CA GLN A 278 -23.24 -55.26 -11.35
C GLN A 278 -23.74 -56.40 -12.23
N ASP A 279 -23.00 -56.68 -13.29
CA ASP A 279 -23.05 -57.93 -14.03
C ASP A 279 -22.45 -59.05 -13.15
N PRO A 280 -23.21 -60.09 -12.77
CA PRO A 280 -22.71 -61.13 -11.89
C PRO A 280 -22.16 -62.27 -12.73
N ASP A 281 -20.88 -62.18 -13.15
CA ASP A 281 -20.03 -63.35 -13.43
C ASP A 281 -18.62 -62.94 -13.88
N SER A 282 -17.67 -62.91 -12.95
CA SER A 282 -16.31 -63.38 -13.27
C SER A 282 -15.55 -63.78 -12.02
N GLU A 283 -15.25 -65.07 -11.94
CA GLU A 283 -14.49 -65.73 -10.91
C GLU A 283 -13.01 -65.28 -10.81
N ARG A 284 -12.51 -65.43 -9.57
CA ARG A 284 -11.19 -65.97 -9.17
C ARG A 284 -9.89 -65.18 -9.41
N SER A 285 -9.07 -65.30 -8.35
CA SER A 285 -7.61 -65.10 -8.25
C SER A 285 -7.23 -63.67 -7.86
N GLY A 286 -6.54 -63.38 -6.75
CA GLY A 286 -5.84 -64.20 -5.77
C GLY A 286 -4.79 -63.33 -5.08
N CYS A 287 -4.45 -63.70 -3.84
CA CYS A 287 -3.28 -63.29 -3.05
C CYS A 287 -3.22 -61.86 -2.48
N THR A 288 -3.59 -61.77 -1.20
CA THR A 288 -3.02 -60.86 -0.20
C THR A 288 -1.57 -61.24 0.13
N ALA A 289 -0.69 -60.25 0.29
CA ALA A 289 0.44 -60.30 1.22
C ALA A 289 0.80 -58.90 1.73
N ALA A 290 1.03 -58.83 3.03
CA ALA A 290 1.27 -57.65 3.85
C ALA A 290 2.77 -57.38 4.08
N THR A 291 3.02 -56.37 4.93
CA THR A 291 4.29 -55.99 5.62
C THR A 291 5.21 -55.07 4.81
N GLY A 292 5.84 -54.01 5.34
CA GLY A 292 5.94 -53.46 6.70
C GLY A 292 7.20 -52.56 6.77
N GLY A 293 7.32 -51.70 7.78
CA GLY A 293 8.60 -51.11 8.20
C GLY A 293 8.78 -49.62 7.89
N GLY A 294 9.14 -48.82 8.90
CA GLY A 294 9.17 -47.36 8.87
C GLY A 294 10.58 -46.70 8.88
N ILE A 295 10.55 -45.38 8.61
CA ILE A 295 11.34 -44.25 9.20
C ILE A 295 12.87 -44.22 8.88
N PRO A 296 13.61 -43.07 8.69
CA PRO A 296 13.31 -41.64 8.97
C PRO A 296 13.66 -40.58 7.88
N LEU A 297 13.14 -39.36 8.11
CA LEU A 297 13.75 -38.02 8.01
C LEU A 297 14.76 -37.71 6.87
N ALA A 298 14.34 -36.88 5.90
CA ALA A 298 15.25 -36.02 5.13
C ALA A 298 14.62 -34.64 4.85
N LEU A 299 15.39 -33.64 5.26
CA LEU A 299 15.25 -32.20 5.13
C LEU A 299 15.16 -31.76 3.65
N ALA A 300 14.14 -30.99 3.28
CA ALA A 300 14.10 -30.27 2.00
C ALA A 300 13.66 -28.82 2.20
N LEU A 301 14.64 -27.94 2.39
CA LEU A 301 14.54 -26.51 2.10
C LEU A 301 14.17 -26.33 0.63
N LEU A 302 13.03 -25.71 0.35
CA LEU A 302 12.73 -25.16 -0.98
C LEU A 302 12.47 -23.66 -0.86
N LEU A 303 13.56 -22.91 -0.91
CA LEU A 303 13.59 -21.49 -1.26
C LEU A 303 13.10 -21.34 -2.70
N ARG A 304 11.80 -21.11 -2.91
CA ARG A 304 11.33 -20.46 -4.14
C ARG A 304 11.22 -18.96 -3.92
N ARG A 305 12.30 -18.25 -4.28
CA ARG A 305 12.26 -16.82 -4.60
C ARG A 305 11.20 -16.60 -5.71
N ARG A 306 10.06 -15.98 -5.41
CA ARG A 306 9.33 -15.22 -6.44
C ARG A 306 9.93 -13.83 -6.49
N ARG A 307 10.89 -13.63 -7.39
CA ARG A 307 11.13 -12.29 -7.95
C ARG A 307 9.98 -12.03 -8.93
N HIS A 308 9.08 -11.12 -8.60
CA HIS A 308 8.29 -10.44 -9.61
C HIS A 308 8.88 -9.03 -9.73
N SER A 309 9.89 -8.93 -10.58
CA SER A 309 10.26 -7.69 -11.25
C SER A 309 9.77 -7.87 -12.68
N CYS A 310 8.75 -7.10 -13.06
CA CYS A 310 8.42 -6.77 -14.44
C CYS A 310 8.37 -5.24 -14.43
N GLY A 311 9.17 -4.51 -15.21
CA GLY A 311 9.44 -4.74 -16.62
C GLY A 311 8.45 -3.87 -17.39
N MET A 312 8.79 -2.60 -17.59
CA MET A 312 8.05 -1.70 -18.48
C MET A 312 8.20 -2.20 -19.92
N GLU A 313 7.13 -2.77 -20.48
CA GLU A 313 6.95 -2.79 -21.92
C GLU A 313 5.98 -1.67 -22.28
N ALA A 314 6.52 -0.65 -22.95
CA ALA A 314 5.75 0.42 -23.54
C ALA A 314 4.87 -0.16 -24.66
N VAL A 315 3.56 0.01 -24.54
CA VAL A 315 2.62 -0.24 -25.65
C VAL A 315 2.81 0.88 -26.67
N GLN A 316 3.50 0.56 -27.76
CA GLN A 316 3.61 1.41 -28.94
C GLN A 316 2.27 1.37 -29.68
N GLN A 317 1.54 2.48 -29.60
CA GLN A 317 0.28 2.71 -30.32
C GLN A 317 0.60 2.76 -31.82
N ARG A 318 0.07 1.81 -32.60
CA ARG A 318 0.08 1.88 -34.06
C ARG A 318 -1.10 2.75 -34.49
N ASP A 319 -0.80 3.96 -34.94
CA ASP A 319 -1.71 4.71 -35.79
C ASP A 319 -1.87 3.96 -37.12
N SER A 320 -3.11 3.71 -37.48
CA SER A 320 -3.52 3.24 -38.81
C SER A 320 -4.52 4.27 -39.35
N ASP A 321 -4.14 4.84 -40.48
CA ASP A 321 -4.81 5.88 -41.26
C ASP A 321 -6.34 5.77 -41.36
N ARG A 322 -7.00 6.93 -41.19
CA ARG A 322 -8.17 7.31 -41.99
C ARG A 322 -8.10 8.80 -42.36
N MET A 323 -7.97 9.00 -43.68
CA MET A 323 -8.02 10.22 -44.52
C MET A 323 -6.75 11.05 -44.63
#